data_AF-A0A2S7BWU3-F1
#
_entry.id   AF-A0A2S7BWU3-F1
#
_cell.length_a   1.000
_cell.length_b   1.000
_cell.length_c   1.000
_cell.angle_alpha   90.00
_cell.angle_beta   90.00
_cell.angle_gamma   90.00
#
_symmetry.space_group_name_H-M   'P 1'
#
loop_
_entity.id
_entity.type
_entity.pdbx_description
1 polymer ?
#
loop_
_entity_poly.entity_id
_entity_poly.type
_entity_poly.pdbx_seq_one_letter_code
_entity_poly.pdbx_strand_id
1 'polypeptide(L)'
;MTNPLPRTSTAFAFDPATGEYTGPVTVYLSELEGRYPLPPNTVVHAPAPPAGLYQRHRLSPLSGTWELVADYRGVMLYSTETAAPIANTLALGDALPQGYTTSQPIAFLPSDHRRNVWDEARASWRADPDYSAALVWEKATGAIAPRLAAGIALPGQLTTVAPPMTVDGTLVWDEDVQAWSVQPQAPETAAV
;
A
#
# COMPACT_ATOMS: atom_id res chain seq x y z
N MET A 1 47.34 12.24 36.23
CA MET A 1 47.21 10.81 35.86
C MET A 1 46.38 10.75 34.60
N THR A 2 47.01 10.58 33.44
CA THR A 2 46.32 10.35 32.17
C THR A 2 45.78 8.94 32.19
N ASN A 3 44.45 8.80 32.14
CA ASN A 3 43.82 7.49 32.07
C ASN A 3 44.24 6.85 30.72
N PRO A 4 44.88 5.66 30.71
CA PRO A 4 45.30 5.05 29.45
C PRO A 4 44.07 4.75 28.58
N LEU A 5 44.19 5.00 27.28
CA LEU A 5 43.15 4.66 26.31
C LEU A 5 42.82 3.15 26.39
N PRO A 6 41.57 2.74 26.18
CA PRO A 6 41.22 1.33 26.16
C PRO A 6 41.95 0.56 25.05
N ARG A 7 42.10 -0.76 25.19
CA ARG A 7 42.78 -1.59 24.18
C ARG A 7 42.05 -1.63 22.84
N THR A 8 40.75 -1.37 22.85
CA THR A 8 39.89 -1.38 21.68
C THR A 8 38.96 -0.18 21.69
N SER A 9 38.59 0.26 20.50
CA SER A 9 37.50 1.21 20.26
C SER A 9 36.63 0.69 19.11
N THR A 10 35.59 1.45 18.76
CA THR A 10 34.69 1.15 17.65
C THR A 10 34.82 2.23 16.59
N ALA A 11 35.04 1.80 15.35
CA ALA A 11 34.87 2.60 14.16
C ALA A 11 33.61 2.14 13.42
N PHE A 12 33.18 2.90 12.42
CA PHE A 12 31.94 2.66 11.69
C PHE A 12 32.27 2.62 10.20
N ALA A 13 32.05 1.45 9.59
CA ALA A 13 32.39 1.21 8.20
C ALA A 13 31.29 1.68 7.24
N PHE A 14 31.72 2.08 6.05
CA PHE A 14 30.84 2.42 4.95
C PHE A 14 31.29 1.72 3.66
N ASP A 15 30.33 1.49 2.77
CA ASP A 15 30.61 1.07 1.41
C ASP A 15 31.23 2.24 0.63
N PRO A 16 32.42 2.08 0.02
CA PRO A 16 33.13 3.20 -0.61
C PRO A 16 32.46 3.73 -1.88
N ALA A 17 31.60 2.95 -2.53
CA ALA A 17 30.93 3.37 -3.76
C ALA A 17 29.65 4.18 -3.48
N THR A 18 28.91 3.79 -2.46
CA THR A 18 27.59 4.36 -2.12
C THR A 18 27.61 5.24 -0.87
N GLY A 19 28.64 5.12 -0.03
CA GLY A 19 28.71 5.71 1.30
C GLY A 19 27.81 5.00 2.32
N GLU A 20 27.11 3.93 1.96
CA GLU A 20 26.15 3.25 2.84
C GLU A 20 26.83 2.68 4.09
N TYR A 21 26.26 2.90 5.27
CA TYR A 21 26.77 2.31 6.51
C TYR A 21 26.67 0.79 6.48
N THR A 22 27.79 0.10 6.67
CA THR A 22 27.88 -1.38 6.61
C THR A 22 28.00 -2.05 7.97
N GLY A 23 28.32 -1.28 9.02
CA GLY A 23 28.35 -1.79 10.39
C GLY A 23 29.50 -1.26 11.24
N PRO A 24 29.52 -1.58 12.54
CA PRO A 24 30.61 -1.24 13.41
C PRO A 24 31.81 -2.18 13.17
N VAL A 25 33.02 -1.65 13.34
CA VAL A 25 34.28 -2.38 13.25
C VAL A 25 35.09 -2.13 14.51
N THR A 26 35.57 -3.21 15.13
CA THR A 26 36.49 -3.10 16.27
C THR A 26 37.87 -2.66 15.78
N VAL A 27 38.41 -1.61 16.40
CA VAL A 27 39.78 -1.13 16.15
C VAL A 27 40.62 -1.28 17.41
N TYR A 28 41.91 -1.55 17.24
CA TYR A 28 42.84 -1.82 18.33
C TYR A 28 43.77 -0.63 18.56
N LEU A 29 44.10 -0.36 19.82
CA LEU A 29 45.06 0.68 20.18
C LEU A 29 46.45 0.30 19.66
N SER A 30 47.08 1.18 18.88
CA SER A 30 48.51 1.09 18.61
C SER A 30 49.26 1.64 19.81
N GLU A 31 49.89 0.77 20.60
CA GLU A 31 50.68 1.19 21.78
C GLU A 31 51.85 2.10 21.39
N LEU A 32 52.42 1.90 20.19
CA LEU A 32 53.50 2.73 19.67
C LEU A 32 53.03 4.14 19.30
N GLU A 33 51.86 4.27 18.68
CA GLU A 33 51.36 5.55 18.17
C GLU A 33 50.39 6.24 19.14
N GLY A 34 49.95 5.57 20.20
CA GLY A 34 48.99 6.08 21.17
C GLY A 34 47.61 6.40 20.59
N ARG A 35 47.24 5.79 19.45
CA ARG A 35 45.98 6.05 18.73
C ARG A 35 45.41 4.76 18.12
N TYR A 36 44.16 4.84 17.66
CA TYR A 36 43.51 3.78 16.91
C TYR A 36 43.71 3.99 15.40
N PRO A 37 44.57 3.21 14.71
CA PRO A 37 44.60 3.24 13.27
C PRO A 37 43.25 2.79 12.72
N LEU A 38 42.70 3.57 11.78
CA LEU A 38 41.43 3.29 11.14
C LEU A 38 41.65 2.41 9.90
N PRO A 39 40.92 1.29 9.76
CA PRO A 39 40.83 0.59 8.49
C PRO A 39 40.29 1.52 7.39
N PRO A 40 40.60 1.24 6.11
CA PRO A 40 39.99 1.96 5.00
C PRO A 40 38.46 1.98 5.11
N ASN A 41 37.85 3.07 4.66
CA ASN A 41 36.39 3.26 4.63
C ASN A 41 35.72 3.13 6.00
N THR A 42 36.36 3.66 7.04
CA THR A 42 35.80 3.75 8.38
C THR A 42 35.93 5.16 8.95
N VAL A 43 34.98 5.54 9.81
CA VAL A 43 35.01 6.79 10.59
C VAL A 43 34.80 6.50 12.07
N VAL A 44 35.30 7.37 12.95
CA VAL A 44 35.18 7.20 14.41
C VAL A 44 33.80 7.58 14.97
N HIS A 45 33.05 8.39 14.24
CA HIS A 45 31.75 8.88 14.70
C HIS A 45 30.67 7.89 14.34
N ALA A 46 29.82 7.55 15.32
CA ALA A 46 28.68 6.68 15.11
C ALA A 46 27.63 7.36 14.21
N PRO A 47 26.91 6.61 13.37
CA PRO A 47 25.75 7.13 12.66
C PRO A 47 24.66 7.58 13.64
N ALA A 48 24.20 8.81 13.50
CA ALA A 48 23.15 9.40 14.31
C ALA A 48 22.37 10.45 13.48
N PRO A 49 21.06 10.65 13.74
CA PRO A 49 20.21 9.88 14.67
C PRO A 49 19.90 8.47 14.12
N PRO A 50 19.27 7.56 14.89
CA PRO A 50 18.87 6.24 14.38
C PRO A 50 18.05 6.34 13.09
N ALA A 51 18.26 5.40 12.17
CA ALA A 51 17.49 5.35 10.93
C ALA A 51 16.04 4.92 11.20
N GLY A 52 15.09 5.65 10.63
CA GLY A 52 13.68 5.30 10.65
C GLY A 52 13.32 4.23 9.60
N LEU A 53 12.02 3.99 9.46
CA LEU A 53 11.50 3.13 8.41
C LEU A 53 11.86 3.70 7.03
N TYR A 54 12.33 2.84 6.12
CA TYR A 54 12.78 3.21 4.76
C TYR A 54 13.86 4.29 4.75
N GLN A 55 14.75 4.25 5.74
CA GLN A 55 15.91 5.12 5.80
C GLN A 55 17.17 4.32 6.03
N ARG A 56 18.28 4.90 5.58
CA ARG A 56 19.62 4.34 5.78
C ARG A 56 20.60 5.46 6.06
N HIS A 57 21.63 5.16 6.83
CA HIS A 57 22.77 6.04 6.96
C HIS A 57 23.67 5.97 5.73
N ARG A 58 24.03 7.13 5.21
CA ARG A 58 25.05 7.31 4.18
C ARG A 58 26.09 8.30 4.68
N LEU A 59 27.36 8.06 4.41
CA LEU A 59 28.41 9.03 4.65
C LEU A 59 28.40 10.05 3.51
N SER A 60 28.15 11.32 3.84
CA SER A 60 28.13 12.38 2.84
C SER A 60 29.54 12.62 2.27
N PRO A 61 29.74 12.56 0.94
CA PRO A 61 31.04 12.82 0.34
C PRO A 61 31.47 14.29 0.46
N LEU A 62 30.53 15.20 0.75
CA LEU A 62 30.80 16.64 0.87
C LEU A 62 31.22 17.02 2.29
N SER A 63 30.51 16.53 3.31
CA SER A 63 30.77 16.91 4.71
C SER A 63 31.62 15.89 5.47
N GLY A 64 31.74 14.66 4.98
CA GLY A 64 32.39 13.57 5.71
C GLY A 64 31.62 13.15 6.96
N THR A 65 30.33 13.48 7.05
CA THR A 65 29.46 13.15 8.18
C THR A 65 28.34 12.23 7.75
N TRP A 66 27.79 11.47 8.69
CA TRP A 66 26.60 10.66 8.45
C TRP A 66 25.39 11.53 8.15
N GLU A 67 24.60 11.12 7.17
CA GLU A 67 23.28 11.65 6.84
C GLU A 67 22.28 10.51 6.76
N LEU A 68 21.01 10.81 7.04
CA LEU A 68 19.91 9.91 6.77
C LEU A 68 19.40 10.18 5.36
N VAL A 69 19.32 9.12 4.57
CA VAL A 69 18.77 9.15 3.22
C VAL A 69 17.63 8.16 3.10
N ALA A 70 16.72 8.41 2.17
CA ALA A 70 15.65 7.47 1.85
C ALA A 70 16.22 6.14 1.32
N ASP A 71 15.63 5.03 1.72
CA ASP A 71 15.99 3.69 1.25
C ASP A 71 14.71 2.88 1.05
N TYR A 72 14.15 3.00 -0.15
CA TYR A 72 12.99 2.23 -0.59
C TYR A 72 13.41 0.96 -1.35
N ARG A 73 14.70 0.61 -1.43
CA ARG A 73 15.14 -0.59 -2.15
C ARG A 73 14.49 -1.85 -1.57
N GLY A 74 14.00 -2.72 -2.43
CA GLY A 74 13.32 -3.96 -2.01
C GLY A 74 11.94 -3.76 -1.38
N VAL A 75 11.43 -2.54 -1.30
CA VAL A 75 10.08 -2.24 -0.81
C VAL A 75 9.07 -2.39 -1.95
N MET A 76 7.92 -3.02 -1.70
CA MET A 76 6.83 -3.06 -2.67
C MET A 76 6.19 -1.67 -2.80
N LEU A 77 6.07 -1.18 -4.03
CA LEU A 77 5.43 0.09 -4.32
C LEU A 77 4.09 -0.15 -5.02
N TYR A 78 3.14 0.74 -4.79
CA TYR A 78 1.83 0.73 -5.42
C TYR A 78 1.53 2.08 -6.05
N SER A 79 0.90 2.07 -7.23
CA SER A 79 0.35 3.27 -7.85
C SER A 79 -0.88 3.74 -7.07
N THR A 80 -0.89 4.99 -6.62
CA THR A 80 -2.05 5.59 -5.92
C THR A 80 -3.26 5.79 -6.84
N GLU A 81 -3.03 5.84 -8.15
CA GLU A 81 -4.07 5.96 -9.17
C GLU A 81 -4.80 4.64 -9.42
N THR A 82 -4.04 3.54 -9.56
CA THR A 82 -4.57 2.25 -10.03
C THR A 82 -4.64 1.17 -8.96
N ALA A 83 -4.00 1.40 -7.80
CA ALA A 83 -3.77 0.40 -6.76
C ALA A 83 -2.97 -0.84 -7.24
N ALA A 84 -2.32 -0.77 -8.40
CA ALA A 84 -1.51 -1.85 -8.92
C ALA A 84 -0.09 -1.83 -8.30
N PRO A 85 0.53 -3.00 -8.07
CA PRO A 85 1.94 -3.06 -7.70
C PRO A 85 2.81 -2.54 -8.86
N ILE A 86 3.86 -1.80 -8.51
CA ILE A 86 4.82 -1.20 -9.44
C ILE A 86 6.20 -1.80 -9.18
N ALA A 87 6.92 -2.11 -10.26
CA ALA A 87 8.31 -2.54 -10.17
C ALA A 87 9.16 -1.41 -9.56
N ASN A 88 9.82 -1.72 -8.45
CA ASN A 88 10.65 -0.75 -7.75
C ASN A 88 12.07 -0.72 -8.32
N THR A 89 12.46 0.43 -8.86
CA THR A 89 13.80 0.69 -9.42
C THR A 89 14.56 1.77 -8.66
N LEU A 90 14.08 2.16 -7.47
CA LEU A 90 14.69 3.23 -6.67
C LEU A 90 16.05 2.78 -6.13
N ALA A 91 17.03 3.67 -6.21
CA ALA A 91 18.34 3.51 -5.62
C ALA A 91 18.40 4.09 -4.19
N LEU A 92 19.54 3.91 -3.53
CA LEU A 92 19.78 4.52 -2.22
C LEU A 92 19.76 6.05 -2.33
N GLY A 93 18.91 6.67 -1.52
CA GLY A 93 18.73 8.12 -1.47
C GLY A 93 17.66 8.66 -2.43
N ASP A 94 17.10 7.82 -3.30
CA ASP A 94 15.97 8.24 -4.12
C ASP A 94 14.73 8.46 -3.25
N ALA A 95 14.08 9.61 -3.44
CA ALA A 95 12.79 9.89 -2.81
C ALA A 95 11.69 9.01 -3.42
N LEU A 96 10.65 8.73 -2.64
CA LEU A 96 9.45 8.09 -3.17
C LEU A 96 8.80 9.04 -4.20
N PRO A 97 8.63 8.63 -5.47
CA PRO A 97 8.02 9.48 -6.48
C PRO A 97 6.55 9.78 -6.17
N GLN A 98 6.07 10.93 -6.67
CA GLN A 98 4.66 11.27 -6.58
C GLN A 98 3.79 10.25 -7.32
N GLY A 99 2.61 9.97 -6.77
CA GLY A 99 1.69 8.98 -7.34
C GLY A 99 2.00 7.55 -6.93
N TYR A 100 3.01 7.33 -6.06
CA TYR A 100 3.34 6.03 -5.50
C TYR A 100 3.25 6.03 -3.98
N THR A 101 2.96 4.86 -3.43
CA THR A 101 2.87 4.61 -2.00
C THR A 101 3.48 3.25 -1.65
N THR A 102 4.01 3.12 -0.44
CA THR A 102 4.40 1.82 0.15
C THR A 102 3.22 1.14 0.85
N SER A 103 2.10 1.85 1.02
CA SER A 103 0.90 1.33 1.66
C SER A 103 0.20 0.35 0.73
N GLN A 104 -0.02 -0.87 1.22
CA GLN A 104 -0.70 -1.91 0.45
C GLN A 104 -2.19 -1.56 0.28
N PRO A 105 -2.74 -1.67 -0.96
CA PRO A 105 -4.17 -1.53 -1.21
C PRO A 105 -5.01 -2.53 -0.42
N ILE A 106 -6.26 -2.16 -0.16
CA ILE A 106 -7.23 -3.04 0.50
C ILE A 106 -7.53 -4.21 -0.45
N ALA A 107 -7.45 -5.43 0.06
CA ALA A 107 -7.87 -6.62 -0.67
C ALA A 107 -9.40 -6.77 -0.60
N PHE A 108 -10.03 -6.95 -1.76
CA PHE A 108 -11.47 -7.18 -1.88
C PHE A 108 -11.75 -8.56 -2.46
N LEU A 109 -12.84 -9.18 -2.02
CA LEU A 109 -13.48 -10.28 -2.73
C LEU A 109 -14.28 -9.75 -3.92
N PRO A 110 -14.49 -10.56 -4.98
CA PRO A 110 -15.31 -10.14 -6.12
C PRO A 110 -16.74 -9.69 -5.75
N SER A 111 -17.29 -10.22 -4.66
CA SER A 111 -18.62 -9.89 -4.13
C SER A 111 -18.68 -8.59 -3.32
N ASP A 112 -17.55 -7.96 -3.01
CA ASP A 112 -17.53 -6.76 -2.17
C ASP A 112 -18.00 -5.52 -2.92
N HIS A 113 -17.95 -5.55 -4.27
CA HIS A 113 -18.32 -4.44 -5.15
C HIS A 113 -17.69 -3.11 -4.71
N ARG A 114 -16.36 -3.14 -4.54
CA ARG A 114 -15.55 -2.02 -4.05
C ARG A 114 -14.29 -1.85 -4.86
N ARG A 115 -13.76 -0.62 -4.85
CA ARG A 115 -12.46 -0.26 -5.40
C ARG A 115 -11.62 0.47 -4.37
N ASN A 116 -10.31 0.41 -4.59
CA ASN A 116 -9.38 1.27 -3.87
C ASN A 116 -9.42 2.67 -4.47
N VAL A 117 -9.44 3.68 -3.61
CA VAL A 117 -9.26 5.09 -3.94
C VAL A 117 -8.26 5.66 -2.94
N TRP A 118 -7.22 6.31 -3.44
CA TRP A 118 -6.22 6.94 -2.59
C TRP A 118 -6.77 8.25 -1.99
N ASP A 119 -6.67 8.39 -0.66
CA ASP A 119 -6.97 9.62 0.06
C ASP A 119 -5.65 10.35 0.36
N GLU A 120 -5.34 11.37 -0.46
CA GLU A 120 -4.10 12.17 -0.33
C GLU A 120 -4.01 12.88 1.03
N ALA A 121 -5.14 13.30 1.61
CA ALA A 121 -5.14 14.02 2.88
C ALA A 121 -4.79 13.11 4.07
N ARG A 122 -5.16 11.82 3.98
CA ARG A 122 -4.86 10.81 5.00
C ARG A 122 -3.65 9.96 4.67
N ALA A 123 -3.09 10.09 3.47
CA ALA A 123 -2.07 9.22 2.90
C ALA A 123 -2.43 7.73 3.09
N SER A 124 -3.68 7.36 2.75
CA SER A 124 -4.18 6.00 2.95
C SER A 124 -5.22 5.59 1.91
N TRP A 125 -5.42 4.28 1.79
CA TRP A 125 -6.43 3.70 0.92
C TRP A 125 -7.82 3.79 1.55
N ARG A 126 -8.80 4.23 0.76
CA ARG A 126 -10.22 4.21 1.09
C ARG A 126 -10.94 3.22 0.15
N ALA A 127 -11.92 2.53 0.70
CA ALA A 127 -12.79 1.64 -0.05
C ALA A 127 -14.03 2.40 -0.55
N ASP A 128 -14.17 2.52 -1.86
CA ASP A 128 -15.33 3.17 -2.47
C ASP A 128 -16.21 2.12 -3.15
N PRO A 129 -17.55 2.27 -3.11
CA PRO A 129 -18.45 1.39 -3.85
C PRO A 129 -18.11 1.38 -5.35
N ASP A 130 -18.07 0.20 -5.96
CA ASP A 130 -17.88 0.04 -7.40
C ASP A 130 -18.62 -1.19 -7.92
N TYR A 131 -19.74 -0.91 -8.58
CA TYR A 131 -20.61 -1.90 -9.22
C TYR A 131 -20.42 -1.91 -10.75
N SER A 132 -19.39 -1.24 -11.30
CA SER A 132 -19.22 -1.08 -12.76
C SER A 132 -18.98 -2.38 -13.52
N ALA A 133 -18.45 -3.40 -12.83
CA ALA A 133 -18.27 -4.75 -13.35
C ALA A 133 -19.43 -5.71 -13.03
N ALA A 134 -20.37 -5.30 -12.19
CA ALA A 134 -21.51 -6.13 -11.81
C ALA A 134 -22.65 -6.00 -12.83
N LEU A 135 -23.37 -7.10 -13.05
CA LEU A 135 -24.72 -7.01 -13.60
C LEU A 135 -25.64 -6.54 -12.48
N VAL A 136 -26.53 -5.63 -12.83
CA VAL A 136 -27.53 -5.07 -11.93
C VAL A 136 -28.90 -5.10 -12.62
N TRP A 137 -29.95 -5.28 -11.84
CA TRP A 137 -31.32 -5.40 -12.30
C TRP A 137 -32.22 -4.36 -11.65
N GLU A 138 -33.16 -3.83 -12.42
CA GLU A 138 -34.22 -2.94 -11.94
C GLU A 138 -35.21 -3.72 -11.09
N LYS A 139 -35.32 -3.42 -9.79
CA LYS A 139 -36.22 -4.11 -8.85
C LYS A 139 -37.69 -4.09 -9.29
N ALA A 140 -38.10 -3.04 -10.00
CA ALA A 140 -39.49 -2.88 -10.45
C ALA A 140 -39.89 -3.82 -11.60
N THR A 141 -38.93 -4.31 -12.39
CA THR A 141 -39.23 -5.04 -13.65
C THR A 141 -38.43 -6.32 -13.83
N GLY A 142 -37.32 -6.50 -13.12
CA GLY A 142 -36.36 -7.57 -13.37
C GLY A 142 -35.53 -7.36 -14.63
N ALA A 143 -35.64 -6.22 -15.32
CA ALA A 143 -34.80 -5.94 -16.48
C ALA A 143 -33.35 -5.66 -16.05
N ILE A 144 -32.38 -6.04 -16.88
CA ILE A 144 -30.98 -5.65 -16.69
C ILE A 144 -30.87 -4.13 -16.85
N ALA A 145 -30.29 -3.47 -15.85
CA ALA A 145 -30.01 -2.04 -15.88
C ALA A 145 -28.72 -1.72 -16.66
N PRO A 146 -28.57 -0.47 -17.16
CA PRO A 146 -27.32 -0.01 -17.73
C PRO A 146 -26.15 -0.14 -16.75
N ARG A 147 -24.93 -0.36 -17.27
CA ARG A 147 -23.74 -0.43 -16.43
C ARG A 147 -23.52 0.88 -15.69
N LEU A 148 -23.27 0.75 -14.39
CA LEU A 148 -22.90 1.89 -13.54
C LEU A 148 -21.46 2.32 -13.82
N ALA A 149 -21.19 3.62 -13.70
CA ALA A 149 -19.83 4.12 -13.71
C ALA A 149 -19.10 3.69 -12.43
N ALA A 150 -17.77 3.59 -12.50
CA ALA A 150 -16.96 3.23 -11.34
C ALA A 150 -17.08 4.29 -10.23
N GLY A 151 -17.12 3.85 -8.97
CA GLY A 151 -17.28 4.75 -7.81
C GLY A 151 -18.74 5.10 -7.48
N ILE A 152 -19.70 4.64 -8.27
CA ILE A 152 -21.13 4.88 -8.01
C ILE A 152 -21.65 3.79 -7.07
N ALA A 153 -22.22 4.22 -5.93
CA ALA A 153 -22.94 3.33 -5.02
C ALA A 153 -24.19 2.75 -5.71
N LEU A 154 -24.55 1.51 -5.35
CA LEU A 154 -25.74 0.86 -5.91
C LEU A 154 -26.99 1.69 -5.58
N PRO A 155 -27.69 2.23 -6.60
CA PRO A 155 -28.93 2.94 -6.39
C PRO A 155 -30.00 2.03 -5.78
N GLY A 156 -30.86 2.57 -4.89
CA GLY A 156 -31.81 1.76 -4.12
C GLY A 156 -32.85 1.01 -4.96
N GLN A 157 -33.12 1.46 -6.19
CA GLN A 157 -34.01 0.81 -7.14
C GLN A 157 -33.35 -0.37 -7.89
N LEU A 158 -32.04 -0.55 -7.75
CA LEU A 158 -31.29 -1.63 -8.38
C LEU A 158 -30.90 -2.72 -7.39
N THR A 159 -30.66 -3.92 -7.91
CA THR A 159 -30.15 -5.07 -7.15
C THR A 159 -29.07 -5.81 -7.95
N THR A 160 -28.14 -6.47 -7.27
CA THR A 160 -27.19 -7.43 -7.88
C THR A 160 -27.72 -8.85 -7.89
N VAL A 161 -28.93 -9.07 -7.38
CA VAL A 161 -29.59 -10.39 -7.40
C VAL A 161 -30.31 -10.56 -8.73
N ALA A 162 -29.90 -11.57 -9.50
CA ALA A 162 -30.55 -11.89 -10.77
C ALA A 162 -32.00 -12.37 -10.54
N PRO A 163 -32.96 -11.94 -11.37
CA PRO A 163 -34.32 -12.45 -11.33
C PRO A 163 -34.37 -13.92 -11.77
N PRO A 164 -35.38 -14.68 -11.32
CA PRO A 164 -35.63 -16.03 -11.82
C PRO A 164 -35.88 -16.01 -13.34
N MET A 165 -35.28 -16.94 -14.07
CA MET A 165 -35.36 -16.98 -15.55
C MET A 165 -36.70 -17.51 -16.08
N THR A 166 -37.52 -18.15 -15.24
CA THR A 166 -38.80 -18.73 -15.63
C THR A 166 -39.78 -18.52 -14.49
N VAL A 167 -40.84 -17.76 -14.75
CA VAL A 167 -41.88 -17.45 -13.77
C VAL A 167 -43.24 -17.67 -14.42
N ASP A 168 -44.16 -18.30 -13.69
CA ASP A 168 -45.57 -18.38 -14.04
C ASP A 168 -46.33 -17.45 -13.10
N GLY A 169 -46.40 -16.17 -13.50
CA GLY A 169 -46.91 -15.08 -12.67
C GLY A 169 -46.11 -13.78 -12.81
N THR A 170 -46.39 -12.82 -11.93
CA THR A 170 -45.73 -11.51 -11.91
C THR A 170 -44.52 -11.55 -11.00
N LEU A 171 -43.37 -11.15 -11.53
CA LEU A 171 -42.15 -10.99 -10.75
C LEU A 171 -42.23 -9.72 -9.90
N VAL A 172 -41.98 -9.84 -8.59
CA VAL A 172 -42.01 -8.73 -7.64
C VAL A 172 -40.79 -8.80 -6.74
N TRP A 173 -40.08 -7.69 -6.59
CA TRP A 173 -38.99 -7.57 -5.62
C TRP A 173 -39.53 -7.46 -4.19
N ASP A 174 -39.05 -8.31 -3.30
CA ASP A 174 -39.35 -8.28 -1.87
C ASP A 174 -38.20 -7.56 -1.14
N GLU A 175 -38.51 -6.38 -0.59
CA GLU A 175 -37.54 -5.52 0.08
C GLU A 175 -37.18 -6.04 1.48
N ASP A 176 -38.04 -6.82 2.14
CA ASP A 176 -37.80 -7.32 3.50
C ASP A 176 -36.78 -8.45 3.50
N VAL A 177 -36.85 -9.34 2.51
CA VAL A 177 -35.90 -10.46 2.36
C VAL A 177 -34.81 -10.21 1.33
N GLN A 178 -34.84 -9.04 0.66
CA GLN A 178 -33.89 -8.66 -0.41
C GLN A 178 -33.79 -9.73 -1.51
N ALA A 179 -34.94 -10.21 -1.99
CA ALA A 179 -35.01 -11.28 -2.98
C ALA A 179 -36.19 -11.12 -3.94
N TRP A 180 -36.13 -11.82 -5.05
CA TRP A 180 -37.24 -11.90 -6.00
C TRP A 180 -38.31 -12.88 -5.54
N SER A 181 -39.57 -12.47 -5.68
CA SER A 181 -40.75 -13.31 -5.43
C SER A 181 -41.61 -13.39 -6.69
N VAL A 182 -42.33 -14.50 -6.85
CA VAL A 182 -43.28 -14.69 -7.95
C VAL A 182 -44.68 -14.68 -7.36
N GLN A 183 -45.49 -13.71 -7.75
CA GLN A 183 -46.89 -13.66 -7.38
C GLN A 183 -47.72 -14.38 -8.45
N PRO A 184 -48.59 -15.33 -8.07
CA PRO A 184 -49.46 -16.00 -9.02
C PRO A 184 -50.36 -14.99 -9.73
N GLN A 185 -50.58 -15.19 -11.03
CA GLN A 185 -51.54 -14.39 -11.78
C GLN A 185 -52.96 -14.64 -11.22
N ALA A 186 -53.70 -13.59 -10.87
CA ALA A 186 -55.07 -13.77 -10.38
C ALA A 186 -55.92 -14.46 -11.46
N PRO A 187 -56.75 -15.46 -11.11
CA PRO A 187 -57.59 -16.13 -12.10
C PRO A 187 -58.52 -15.09 -12.73
N GLU A 188 -58.50 -15.02 -14.05
CA GLU A 188 -59.39 -14.18 -14.84
C GLU A 188 -60.83 -14.64 -14.55
N THR A 189 -61.57 -13.86 -13.75
CA THR A 189 -62.95 -14.17 -13.45
C THR A 189 -63.73 -14.10 -14.76
N ALA A 190 -64.03 -15.27 -15.34
CA ALA A 190 -64.88 -15.38 -16.52
C ALA A 190 -66.25 -14.75 -16.18
N ALA A 191 -66.52 -13.57 -16.75
CA ALA A 191 -67.85 -12.99 -16.72
C ALA A 191 -68.76 -13.84 -17.63
N VAL A 192 -69.73 -14.51 -17.01
CA VAL A 192 -70.83 -15.23 -17.66
C VAL A 192 -71.95 -14.25 -18.00
#